data_AF-A0A242KAZ4-F1
#
_entry.id   AF-A0A242KAZ4-F1
#
_cell.length_a   1.000
_cell.length_b   1.000
_cell.length_c   1.000
_cell.angle_alpha   90.00
_cell.angle_beta   90.00
_cell.angle_gamma   90.00
#
_symmetry.space_group_name_H-M   'P 1'
#
loop_
_entity.id
_entity.type
_entity.pdbx_description
1 polymer ?
#
loop_
_entity_poly.entity_id
_entity_poly.type
_entity_poly.pdbx_seq_one_letter_code
_entity_poly.pdbx_strand_id
1 'polypeptide(L)' 'MNVLIFALILWFTGISLLAAGSINYQIRAFYNKKAWLGLTKPYLYAGAPASLLGLLLIFINF' A
#
# COMPACT_ATOMS: atom_id res chain seq x y z
N MET A 1 5.58 -6.39 22.21
CA MET A 1 5.08 -5.29 21.35
C MET A 1 3.57 -5.35 21.34
N ASN A 2 2.86 -4.24 21.52
CA ASN A 2 1.40 -4.23 21.60
C ASN A 2 0.81 -4.57 20.21
N VAL A 3 -0.15 -5.49 20.13
CA VAL A 3 -0.71 -5.99 18.85
C VAL A 3 -1.29 -4.83 18.02
N LEU A 4 -1.90 -3.86 18.70
CA LEU A 4 -2.45 -2.66 18.09
C LEU A 4 -1.37 -1.77 17.44
N ILE A 5 -0.20 -1.62 18.08
CA ILE A 5 0.93 -0.87 17.51
C ILE A 5 1.45 -1.56 16.24
N PHE A 6 1.57 -2.89 16.27
CA PHE A 6 1.97 -3.65 15.09
C PHE A 6 0.95 -3.50 13.95
N ALA A 7 -0.34 -3.59 14.25
CA ALA A 7 -1.41 -3.43 13.26
C ALA A 7 -1.41 -2.04 12.62
N LEU A 8 -1.17 -0.98 13.42
CA LEU A 8 -1.00 0.38 12.90
C LEU A 8 0.20 0.50 11.97
N ILE A 9 1.37 -0.04 12.35
CA ILE A 9 2.57 -0.03 11.50
C ILE A 9 2.29 -0.75 10.18
N LEU A 10 1.65 -1.93 10.23
CA LEU A 10 1.30 -2.70 9.04
C LEU A 10 0.33 -1.93 8.14
N TRP A 11 -0.66 -1.27 8.73
CA TRP A 11 -1.63 -0.46 7.99
C TRP A 11 -0.98 0.75 7.30
N PHE A 12 -0.17 1.52 8.04
CA PHE A 12 0.53 2.69 7.49
C PHE A 12 1.55 2.31 6.41
N THR A 13 2.27 1.19 6.58
CA THR A 13 3.19 0.69 5.54
C THR A 13 2.43 0.27 4.28
N GLY A 14 1.28 -0.41 4.43
CA GLY A 14 0.40 -0.74 3.30
C GLY A 14 -0.07 0.49 2.53
N ILE A 15 -0.53 1.53 3.23
CA ILE A 15 -0.93 2.80 2.61
C ILE A 15 0.25 3.50 1.92
N SER A 16 1.42 3.50 2.54
CA SER A 16 2.62 4.11 1.98
C SER A 16 3.04 3.46 0.67
N LEU A 17 2.91 2.12 0.58
CA LEU A 17 3.14 1.38 -0.66
C LEU A 17 2.11 1.75 -1.75
N LEU A 18 0.83 1.87 -1.39
CA LEU A 18 -0.21 2.29 -2.33
C LEU A 18 0.05 3.72 -2.85
N ALA A 19 0.46 4.64 -1.99
CA ALA A 19 0.83 6.00 -2.36
C ALA A 19 2.06 6.04 -3.28
N ALA A 20 3.09 5.23 -3.00
CA ALA A 20 4.23 5.08 -3.90
C ALA A 20 3.80 4.51 -5.27
N GLY A 21 2.85 3.57 -5.27
CA GLY A 21 2.22 3.05 -6.48
C GLY A 21 1.52 4.12 -7.31
N SER A 22 0.73 5.00 -6.69
CA SER A 22 0.05 6.09 -7.39
C SER A 22 1.02 7.13 -7.96
N ILE A 23 2.08 7.45 -7.22
CA ILE A 23 3.14 8.35 -7.71
C ILE A 23 3.82 7.74 -8.94
N ASN A 24 4.19 6.45 -8.88
CA ASN A 24 4.80 5.77 -10.02
C ASN A 24 3.84 5.68 -11.22
N TYR A 25 2.54 5.49 -10.99
CA TYR A 25 1.53 5.55 -12.04
C TYR A 25 1.52 6.92 -12.75
N GLN A 26 1.48 8.01 -11.98
CA GLN A 26 1.48 9.37 -12.51
C GLN A 26 2.76 9.70 -13.28
N ILE A 27 3.93 9.33 -12.74
CA ILE A 27 5.23 9.52 -13.41
C ILE A 27 5.22 8.79 -14.76
N ARG A 28 4.75 7.54 -14.81
CA ARG A 28 4.76 6.76 -16.05
C ARG A 28 3.74 7.27 -17.06
N ALA A 29 2.58 7.76 -16.59
CA ALA A 29 1.61 8.45 -17.43
C ALA A 29 2.21 9.73 -18.04
N PHE A 30 2.95 10.52 -17.25
CA PHE A 30 3.65 11.71 -17.73
C PHE A 30 4.69 11.39 -18.82
N TYR A 31 5.45 10.31 -18.65
CA TYR A 31 6.41 9.83 -19.65
C TYR A 31 5.79 9.03 -20.81
N ASN A 32 4.46 9.03 -20.97
CA ASN A 32 3.73 8.29 -22.01
C ASN A 32 4.03 6.77 -22.06
N LYS A 33 4.44 6.20 -20.91
CA LYS A 33 4.65 4.76 -20.75
C LYS A 33 3.36 4.15 -20.17
N LYS A 34 3.02 2.91 -20.55
CA LYS A 34 1.83 2.19 -20.05
C LYS A 34 1.73 2.22 -18.52
N ALA A 35 0.92 3.11 -17.94
CA ALA A 35 0.97 3.51 -16.52
C ALA A 35 0.72 2.37 -15.51
N TRP A 36 -0.08 1.37 -15.91
CA TRP A 36 -0.40 0.17 -15.13
C TRP A 36 0.70 -0.91 -15.09
N LEU A 37 1.82 -0.73 -15.79
CA LEU A 37 2.95 -1.68 -15.78
C LEU A 37 4.05 -1.28 -14.77
N GLY A 38 5.20 -1.97 -14.84
CA GLY A 38 6.36 -1.69 -14.01
C GLY A 38 6.05 -1.83 -12.52
N LEU A 39 6.61 -0.93 -11.70
CA LEU A 39 6.48 -0.96 -10.24
C LEU A 39 5.08 -0.65 -9.72
N THR A 40 4.18 -0.08 -10.53
CA THR A 40 2.80 0.23 -10.12
C THR A 40 2.05 -1.02 -9.65
N LYS A 41 2.22 -2.16 -10.35
CA LYS A 41 1.59 -3.44 -10.00
C LYS A 41 2.12 -4.03 -8.70
N PRO A 42 3.44 -4.22 -8.52
CA PRO A 42 4.02 -4.66 -7.25
C PRO A 42 3.56 -3.83 -6.05
N TYR A 43 3.56 -2.49 -6.18
CA TYR A 43 3.10 -1.61 -5.10
C TYR A 43 1.63 -1.82 -4.76
N LEU A 44 0.79 -2.05 -5.77
CA LEU A 44 -0.64 -2.30 -5.56
C LEU A 44 -0.88 -3.70 -4.96
N TYR A 45 -0.18 -4.73 -5.45
CA TYR A 45 -0.30 -6.10 -4.95
C TYR A 45 0.32 -6.30 -3.56
N ALA A 46 1.30 -5.50 -3.15
CA ALA A 46 1.85 -5.55 -1.80
C ALA A 46 1.09 -4.61 -0.85
N GLY A 47 0.76 -3.40 -1.28
CA GLY A 47 0.12 -2.37 -0.46
C GLY A 47 -1.36 -2.64 -0.16
N ALA A 48 -2.12 -3.17 -1.13
CA ALA A 48 -3.54 -3.43 -0.92
C ALA A 48 -3.79 -4.53 0.13
N PRO A 49 -3.12 -5.71 0.07
CA PRO A 49 -3.28 -6.73 1.11
C PRO A 49 -2.73 -6.26 2.45
N ALA A 50 -1.57 -5.58 2.48
CA ALA A 50 -0.97 -5.10 3.72
C ALA A 50 -1.88 -4.08 4.44
N SER A 51 -2.46 -3.13 3.69
CA SER A 51 -3.42 -2.17 4.26
C SER A 51 -4.72 -2.85 4.70
N LEU A 52 -5.28 -3.78 3.93
CA LEU A 52 -6.47 -4.53 4.32
C LEU A 52 -6.23 -5.36 5.59
N LEU A 53 -5.14 -6.12 5.65
CA LEU A 53 -4.78 -6.93 6.82
C LEU A 53 -4.51 -6.07 8.05
N GLY A 54 -3.79 -4.96 7.88
CA GLY A 54 -3.54 -4.00 8.96
C GLY A 54 -4.85 -3.42 9.50
N LEU A 55 -5.77 -3.01 8.63
CA LEU A 55 -7.08 -2.49 9.01
C LEU A 55 -7.92 -3.53 9.76
N LEU A 56 -7.91 -4.77 9.27
CA LEU A 56 -8.65 -5.89 9.87
C LEU A 56 -8.11 -6.21 11.28
N LEU A 57 -6.78 -6.22 11.43
CA LEU A 57 -6.13 -6.40 12.73
C LEU A 57 -6.44 -5.25 13.70
N ILE A 58 -6.47 -4.00 13.22
CA ILE A 58 -6.89 -2.85 14.04
C ILE A 58 -8.32 -3.06 14.51
N PHE A 59 -9.25 -3.40 13.61
CA PHE A 59 -10.66 -3.55 13.94
C PHE A 59 -10.95 -4.67 14.96
N ILE A 60 -10.22 -5.79 14.89
CA ILE A 60 -10.39 -6.91 15.84
C ILE A 60 -9.81 -6.57 17.23
N ASN A 61 -8.75 -5.75 17.28
CA ASN A 61 -8.03 -5.45 18.52
C ASN A 61 -8.41 -4.09 19.13
N PHE A 62 -9.40 -3.41 18.55
CA PHE A 62 -9.99 -2.17 19.06
C PHE A 62 -11.23 -2.51 19.88
#